data_AF-A0A9E7JZ68-F1
#
_entry.id   AF-A0A9E7JZ68-F1
#
_cell.length_a   1.000
_cell.length_b   1.000
_cell.length_c   1.000
_cell.angle_alpha   90.00
_cell.angle_beta   90.00
_cell.angle_gamma   90.00
#
_symmetry.space_group_name_H-M   'P 1'
#
loop_
_entity.id
_entity.type
_entity.pdbx_description
1 polymer ?
#
loop_
_entity_poly.entity_id
_entity_poly.type
_entity_poly.pdbx_seq_one_letter_code
_entity_poly.pdbx_strand_id
1 'polypeptide(L)'
;MKCGRVSNTFERVIRVLGLAKRFGARIGSAAEMSVMKFCRECNNVLYPKEDREQRILLFACRNCDHQEVADDCIVYRMEINHSVGERSQELQDVAADPALPRTRNVRCANCNHPEAVFFQAPSKSEVGMALFFICCNPNCGH
;
A
#
# COMPACT_ATOMS: atom_id res chain seq x y z
N MET A 1 17.15 1.83 -16.79
CA MET A 1 17.35 0.45 -16.30
C MET A 1 16.65 -0.47 -17.29
N LYS A 2 17.33 -1.45 -17.89
CA LYS A 2 16.67 -2.39 -18.81
C LYS A 2 16.12 -3.54 -17.99
N CYS A 3 14.82 -3.74 -18.02
CA CYS A 3 14.16 -4.83 -17.34
C CYS A 3 14.68 -6.14 -17.94
N GLY A 4 15.47 -6.89 -17.16
CA GLY A 4 15.95 -8.21 -17.60
C GLY A 4 14.77 -9.13 -17.91
N ARG A 5 15.01 -10.08 -18.82
CA ARG A 5 14.10 -11.13 -19.30
C ARG A 5 12.98 -11.45 -18.30
N VAL A 6 11.73 -11.21 -18.67
CA VAL A 6 10.56 -11.63 -17.87
C VAL A 6 10.45 -13.14 -18.04
N SER A 7 11.17 -13.90 -17.21
CA SER A 7 11.08 -15.35 -17.24
C SER A 7 9.68 -15.76 -16.79
N ASN A 8 8.92 -16.30 -17.73
CA ASN A 8 7.56 -16.78 -17.55
C ASN A 8 7.54 -18.10 -16.75
N THR A 9 8.14 -18.10 -15.57
CA THR A 9 8.32 -19.29 -14.72
C THR A 9 7.84 -18.97 -13.32
N PHE A 10 6.66 -19.51 -13.05
CA PHE A 10 5.94 -19.61 -11.79
C PHE A 10 6.71 -20.42 -10.72
N GLU A 11 8.05 -20.45 -10.74
CA GLU A 11 8.80 -21.58 -10.15
C GLU A 11 10.14 -21.23 -9.47
N ARG A 12 10.30 -20.04 -8.89
CA ARG A 12 11.46 -19.78 -7.99
C ARG A 12 11.09 -19.00 -6.75
N VAL A 13 10.31 -19.65 -5.90
CA VAL A 13 10.21 -19.34 -4.47
C VAL A 13 11.41 -20.03 -3.77
N ILE A 14 12.15 -19.23 -2.97
CA ILE A 14 13.18 -19.62 -1.96
C ILE A 14 14.62 -19.90 -2.47
N ARG A 15 15.59 -19.21 -1.82
CA ARG A 15 17.08 -19.16 -2.01
C ARG A 15 17.51 -18.35 -3.23
N VAL A 16 18.16 -17.19 -3.10
CA VAL A 16 19.44 -16.97 -2.42
C VAL A 16 19.51 -15.52 -1.91
N LEU A 17 19.25 -15.28 -0.61
CA LEU A 17 19.82 -14.12 0.09
C LEU A 17 21.20 -14.54 0.59
N GLY A 18 22.18 -14.46 -0.30
CA GLY A 18 23.56 -14.84 -0.05
C GLY A 18 24.44 -14.36 -1.19
N LEU A 19 25.15 -13.26 -0.95
CA LEU A 19 26.12 -12.60 -1.84
C LEU A 19 25.56 -11.91 -3.10
N ALA A 20 25.40 -10.58 -3.00
CA ALA A 20 26.10 -9.63 -3.89
C ALA A 20 25.83 -8.19 -3.43
N LYS A 21 26.56 -7.75 -2.39
CA LYS A 21 26.93 -6.34 -2.25
C LYS A 21 27.91 -6.04 -3.38
N ARG A 22 27.47 -5.42 -4.48
CA ARG A 22 28.28 -4.61 -5.42
C ARG A 22 27.45 -4.33 -6.67
N PHE A 23 26.63 -3.28 -6.60
CA PHE A 23 26.33 -2.33 -7.66
C PHE A 23 25.42 -1.30 -6.99
N GLY A 24 25.75 -0.01 -7.14
CA GLY A 24 25.05 1.09 -6.48
C GLY A 24 23.60 1.19 -6.91
N ALA A 25 22.74 0.38 -6.30
CA ALA A 25 21.31 0.53 -6.36
C ALA A 25 20.93 1.64 -5.36
N ARG A 26 20.41 2.75 -5.86
CA ARG A 26 19.55 3.60 -5.02
C ARG A 26 18.41 2.70 -4.58
N ILE A 27 18.40 2.34 -3.30
CA ILE A 27 17.28 1.66 -2.68
C ILE A 27 16.15 2.68 -2.71
N GLY A 28 15.27 2.56 -3.69
CA GLY A 28 13.99 3.27 -3.69
C GLY A 28 13.29 2.95 -2.38
N SER A 29 13.11 3.99 -1.57
CA SER A 29 12.38 3.96 -0.31
C SER A 29 10.89 3.75 -0.58
N ALA A 30 10.25 3.00 0.32
CA ALA A 30 8.80 2.89 0.54
C ALA A 30 7.98 2.37 -0.66
N ALA A 31 7.61 1.09 -0.58
CA ALA A 31 6.37 0.51 -1.10
C ALA A 31 5.64 1.34 -2.18
N GLU A 32 6.24 1.41 -3.37
CA GLU A 32 5.53 1.93 -4.54
C GLU A 32 4.53 0.85 -4.94
N MET A 33 3.29 1.04 -4.49
CA MET A 33 2.15 0.22 -4.87
C MET A 33 2.08 0.21 -6.39
N SER A 34 2.05 -0.96 -7.01
CA SER A 34 1.85 -1.05 -8.46
C SER A 34 0.46 -0.50 -8.79
N VAL A 35 0.40 0.77 -9.22
CA VAL A 35 -0.86 1.42 -9.58
C VAL A 35 -1.36 0.82 -10.89
N MET A 36 -2.65 0.44 -10.91
CA MET A 36 -3.28 -0.08 -12.12
C MET A 36 -3.41 1.02 -13.17
N LYS A 37 -2.85 0.80 -14.36
CA LYS A 37 -2.86 1.77 -15.46
C LYS A 37 -4.03 1.55 -16.41
N PHE A 38 -4.61 2.65 -16.90
CA PHE A 38 -5.75 2.66 -17.80
C PHE A 38 -5.37 3.30 -19.14
N CYS A 39 -5.94 2.75 -20.22
CA CYS A 39 -5.75 3.27 -21.57
C CYS A 39 -6.41 4.65 -21.71
N ARG A 40 -5.69 5.61 -22.31
CA ARG A 40 -6.20 6.99 -22.52
C ARG A 40 -7.30 7.09 -23.56
N GLU A 41 -7.42 6.10 -24.44
CA GLU A 41 -8.37 6.13 -25.57
C GLU A 41 -9.70 5.46 -25.23
N CYS A 42 -9.66 4.29 -24.58
CA CYS A 42 -10.86 3.48 -24.32
C CYS A 42 -11.12 3.22 -22.83
N ASN A 43 -10.34 3.82 -21.92
CA ASN A 43 -10.44 3.65 -20.47
C ASN A 43 -10.46 2.19 -19.98
N ASN A 44 -9.98 1.26 -20.81
CA ASN A 44 -9.78 -0.13 -20.43
C ASN A 44 -8.44 -0.29 -19.71
N VAL A 45 -8.38 -1.29 -18.83
CA VAL A 45 -7.15 -1.68 -18.12
C VAL A 45 -6.04 -2.05 -19.11
N LEU A 46 -4.84 -1.54 -18.88
CA LEU A 46 -3.65 -1.95 -19.63
C LEU A 46 -3.01 -3.19 -19.01
N TYR A 47 -2.54 -4.09 -19.87
CA TYR A 47 -1.93 -5.35 -19.48
C TYR A 47 -0.42 -5.34 -19.72
N PRO A 48 0.38 -5.94 -18.83
CA PRO A 48 1.82 -6.07 -19.01
C PRO A 48 2.13 -6.94 -20.25
N LYS A 49 3.03 -6.46 -21.11
CA LYS A 49 3.50 -7.12 -22.35
C LYS A 49 5.02 -6.95 -22.48
N GLU A 50 5.74 -8.02 -22.79
CA GLU A 50 7.18 -7.97 -23.04
C GLU A 50 7.46 -7.58 -24.50
N ASP A 51 8.31 -6.56 -24.71
CA ASP A 51 8.99 -6.35 -26.00
C ASP A 51 10.30 -7.12 -26.00
N ARG A 52 10.36 -8.18 -26.81
CA ARG A 52 11.50 -9.11 -26.88
C ARG A 52 12.73 -8.51 -27.57
N GLU A 53 12.54 -7.55 -28.47
CA GLU A 53 13.62 -6.94 -29.23
C GLU A 53 14.38 -5.95 -28.35
N GLN A 54 13.63 -5.07 -27.69
CA GLN A 54 14.20 -4.04 -26.83
C GLN A 54 14.46 -4.52 -25.39
N ARG A 55 13.87 -5.67 -25.00
CA ARG A 55 13.89 -6.23 -23.63
C ARG A 55 13.39 -5.19 -22.62
N ILE A 56 12.21 -4.68 -22.89
CA ILE A 56 11.51 -3.72 -22.04
C ILE A 56 10.11 -4.24 -21.72
N LEU A 57 9.59 -3.81 -20.57
CA LEU A 57 8.21 -4.06 -20.17
C LEU A 57 7.33 -2.92 -20.74
N LEU A 58 6.26 -3.30 -21.42
CA LEU A 58 5.23 -2.41 -21.94
C LEU A 58 3.91 -2.69 -21.23
N PHE A 59 3.04 -1.69 -21.20
CA PHE A 59 1.62 -1.83 -20.87
C PHE A 59 0.80 -1.62 -22.14
N ALA A 60 0.00 -2.62 -22.51
CA ALA A 60 -0.74 -2.65 -23.78
C ALA A 60 -2.23 -2.85 -23.54
N CYS A 61 -3.06 -2.15 -24.32
CA CYS A 61 -4.50 -2.39 -24.32
C CYS A 61 -4.85 -3.65 -25.15
N ARG A 62 -5.97 -4.31 -24.83
CA ARG A 62 -6.50 -5.44 -25.64
C ARG A 62 -7.50 -5.00 -26.70
N ASN A 63 -8.11 -3.82 -26.52
CA ASN A 63 -9.20 -3.33 -27.36
C ASN A 63 -8.74 -2.29 -28.40
N CYS A 64 -7.53 -1.75 -28.27
CA CYS A 64 -6.92 -0.78 -29.19
C CYS A 64 -5.41 -1.00 -29.24
N ASP A 65 -4.71 -0.32 -30.16
CA ASP A 65 -3.26 -0.47 -30.38
C ASP A 65 -2.38 0.33 -29.41
N HIS A 66 -3.00 1.00 -28.42
CA HIS A 66 -2.32 1.80 -27.43
C HIS A 66 -1.34 0.97 -26.59
N GLN A 67 -0.08 1.44 -26.54
CA GLN A 67 1.03 0.83 -25.81
C GLN A 67 1.90 1.90 -25.17
N GLU A 68 2.33 1.68 -23.93
CA GLU A 68 3.22 2.59 -23.20
C GLU A 68 4.34 1.83 -22.49
N VAL A 69 5.47 2.49 -22.26
CA VAL A 69 6.61 1.89 -21.56
C VAL A 69 6.35 1.89 -20.04
N ALA A 70 6.63 0.77 -19.38
CA ALA A 70 6.51 0.69 -17.93
C ALA A 70 7.62 1.49 -17.23
N ASP A 71 7.24 2.29 -16.23
CA ASP A 71 8.18 3.04 -15.39
C ASP A 71 8.98 2.08 -14.50
N ASP A 72 8.28 1.09 -13.95
CA ASP A 72 8.83 0.04 -13.10
C ASP A 72 8.77 -1.34 -13.73
N CYS A 73 9.67 -2.19 -13.25
CA CYS A 73 9.75 -3.60 -13.60
C CYS A 73 8.80 -4.52 -12.80
N ILE A 74 7.97 -3.95 -11.92
CA ILE A 74 7.15 -4.71 -10.98
C ILE A 74 5.74 -4.82 -11.55
N VAL A 75 5.38 -6.02 -12.02
CA VAL A 75 4.03 -6.30 -12.55
C VAL A 75 3.04 -6.64 -11.44
N TYR A 76 3.50 -7.37 -10.43
CA TYR A 76 2.66 -7.84 -9.34
C TYR A 76 3.48 -7.97 -8.07
N ARG A 77 2.87 -7.56 -6.96
CA ARG A 77 3.40 -7.73 -5.62
C ARG A 77 2.27 -8.22 -4.73
N MET A 78 2.43 -9.43 -4.20
CA MET A 78 1.56 -9.92 -3.14
C MET A 78 2.20 -9.62 -1.79
N GLU A 79 1.63 -8.69 -1.04
CA GLU A 79 2.01 -8.47 0.35
C GLU A 79 1.03 -9.21 1.25
N ILE A 80 1.48 -10.34 1.82
CA ILE A 80 0.71 -11.08 2.82
C ILE A 80 0.98 -10.42 4.17
N ASN A 81 0.18 -9.39 4.48
CA ASN A 81 0.26 -8.71 5.78
C ASN A 81 -0.60 -9.46 6.80
N HIS A 82 0.05 -10.17 7.74
CA HIS A 82 -0.64 -10.83 8.86
C HIS A 82 -0.92 -9.89 10.05
N SER A 83 -0.64 -8.59 9.92
CA SER A 83 -0.81 -7.64 11.01
C SER A 83 -1.40 -6.29 10.53
N VAL A 84 -2.59 -5.99 11.04
CA VAL A 84 -3.08 -4.67 11.47
C VAL A 84 -2.79 -3.50 10.51
N GLY A 85 -3.13 -3.68 9.25
CA GLY A 85 -3.20 -2.59 8.25
C GLY A 85 -4.59 -1.95 8.15
N GLU A 86 -5.54 -2.30 9.02
CA GLU A 86 -6.84 -1.63 9.10
C GLU A 86 -6.69 -0.35 9.93
N ARG A 87 -6.15 0.70 9.31
CA ARG A 87 -6.57 2.04 9.68
C ARG A 87 -7.93 2.22 9.00
N SER A 88 -8.97 1.70 9.63
CA SER A 88 -10.35 1.75 9.15
C SER A 88 -10.67 3.18 8.75
N GLN A 89 -11.10 3.38 7.50
CA GLN A 89 -11.33 4.68 6.87
C GLN A 89 -12.49 5.49 7.48
N GLU A 90 -12.88 5.21 8.71
CA GLU A 90 -14.08 5.75 9.38
C GLU A 90 -13.75 6.11 10.83
N LEU A 91 -12.85 7.08 11.05
CA LEU A 91 -12.53 7.57 12.40
C LEU A 91 -13.24 8.89 12.74
N GLN A 92 -13.93 9.51 11.78
CA GLN A 92 -14.49 10.85 11.95
C GLN A 92 -15.74 10.85 12.85
N ASP A 93 -16.54 9.79 12.82
CA ASP A 93 -17.78 9.69 13.61
C ASP A 93 -17.61 9.01 14.97
N VAL A 94 -16.45 8.39 15.21
CA VAL A 94 -16.17 7.66 16.47
C VAL A 94 -16.13 8.62 17.67
N ALA A 95 -15.70 9.87 17.47
CA ALA A 95 -15.71 10.90 18.50
C ALA A 95 -17.13 11.33 18.95
N ALA A 96 -18.14 11.13 18.09
CA ALA A 96 -19.52 11.50 18.35
C ALA A 96 -20.29 10.40 19.11
N ASP A 97 -19.81 9.15 19.12
CA ASP A 97 -20.48 8.05 19.80
C ASP A 97 -20.44 8.23 21.33
N PRO A 98 -21.59 8.38 22.01
CA PRO A 98 -21.66 8.50 23.46
C PRO A 98 -21.43 7.16 24.18
N ALA A 99 -21.49 6.03 23.48
CA ALA A 99 -21.29 4.70 24.06
C ALA A 99 -19.81 4.33 24.25
N LEU A 100 -18.89 5.07 23.60
CA LEU A 100 -17.46 4.81 23.69
C LEU A 100 -16.80 5.49 24.90
N PRO A 101 -15.81 4.82 25.53
CA PRO A 101 -15.16 5.37 26.71
C PRO A 101 -14.24 6.55 26.34
N ARG A 102 -14.26 7.57 27.20
CA ARG A 102 -13.46 8.80 27.06
C ARG A 102 -12.42 8.88 28.16
N THR A 103 -11.24 9.39 27.82
CA THR A 103 -10.16 9.64 28.79
C THR A 103 -9.70 11.09 28.72
N ARG A 104 -9.31 11.63 29.88
CA ARG A 104 -8.70 12.97 30.02
C ARG A 104 -7.19 12.93 30.23
N ASN A 105 -6.61 11.74 30.28
CA ASN A 105 -5.20 11.53 30.60
C ASN A 105 -4.30 11.69 29.36
N VAL A 106 -4.89 11.69 28.16
CA VAL A 106 -4.19 11.81 26.89
C VAL A 106 -4.63 13.11 26.22
N ARG A 107 -3.67 13.97 25.89
CA ARG A 107 -3.91 15.20 25.13
C ARG A 107 -3.65 14.96 23.65
N CYS A 108 -4.47 15.56 22.80
CA CYS A 108 -4.27 15.50 21.35
C CYS A 108 -2.93 16.13 20.96
N ALA A 109 -2.12 15.43 20.16
CA ALA A 109 -0.83 15.92 19.68
C ALA A 109 -0.93 17.17 18.77
N ASN A 110 -2.09 17.39 18.14
CA ASN A 110 -2.29 18.46 17.17
C ASN A 110 -2.97 19.70 17.78
N CYS A 111 -4.03 19.53 18.56
CA CYS A 111 -4.81 20.65 19.12
C CYS A 111 -4.73 20.79 20.65
N ASN A 112 -3.98 19.93 21.35
CA ASN A 112 -3.87 19.90 22.81
C ASN A 112 -5.19 19.77 23.58
N HIS A 113 -6.26 19.36 22.91
CA HIS A 113 -7.55 19.09 23.54
C HIS A 113 -7.38 18.00 24.62
N PRO A 114 -7.93 18.18 25.82
CA PRO A 114 -7.71 17.29 26.95
C PRO A 114 -8.59 16.04 26.92
N GLU A 115 -9.47 15.86 25.94
CA GLU A 115 -10.34 14.67 25.85
C GLU A 115 -10.12 13.91 24.55
N ALA A 116 -10.02 12.58 24.68
CA ALA A 116 -9.95 11.63 23.59
C ALA A 116 -10.84 10.40 23.88
N VAL A 117 -11.51 9.89 22.85
CA VAL A 117 -12.17 8.58 22.84
C VAL A 117 -11.11 7.51 22.61
N PHE A 118 -11.26 6.35 23.25
CA PHE A 118 -10.40 5.22 22.97
C PHE A 118 -11.20 3.93 22.77
N PHE A 119 -10.68 3.03 21.94
CA PHE A 119 -11.25 1.70 21.74
C PHE A 119 -10.17 0.71 21.32
N GLN A 120 -10.45 -0.57 21.53
CA GLN A 120 -9.65 -1.66 21.00
C GLN A 120 -10.25 -2.06 19.66
N ALA A 121 -9.46 -2.02 18.59
CA ALA A 121 -9.93 -2.56 17.31
C ALA A 121 -10.05 -4.09 17.44
N PRO A 122 -11.14 -4.70 16.96
CA PRO A 122 -11.24 -6.15 16.93
C PRO A 122 -10.26 -6.68 15.89
N SER A 123 -9.06 -7.08 16.32
CA SER A 123 -8.16 -7.83 15.44
C SER A 123 -8.72 -9.23 15.25
N LYS A 124 -8.92 -9.65 13.99
CA LYS A 124 -9.28 -11.05 13.64
C LYS A 124 -8.18 -12.05 14.04
N SER A 125 -7.03 -11.58 14.50
CA SER A 125 -5.91 -12.36 15.02
C SER A 125 -5.67 -12.06 16.51
N GLU A 126 -5.18 -13.06 17.26
CA GLU A 126 -4.94 -13.04 18.71
C GLU A 126 -3.87 -12.05 19.19
N VAL A 127 -3.32 -11.22 18.31
CA VAL A 127 -2.15 -10.37 18.59
C VAL A 127 -2.46 -8.93 18.21
N GLY A 128 -3.13 -8.21 19.12
CA GLY A 128 -3.43 -6.80 18.90
C GLY A 128 -4.19 -6.14 20.04
N MET A 129 -3.64 -6.09 21.26
CA MET A 129 -4.19 -5.24 22.34
C MET A 129 -3.83 -3.76 22.15
N ALA A 130 -3.87 -3.26 20.92
CA ALA A 130 -3.57 -1.86 20.62
C ALA A 130 -4.80 -0.99 20.89
N LEU A 131 -4.58 0.09 21.65
CA LEU A 131 -5.59 1.12 21.88
C LEU A 131 -5.47 2.20 20.83
N PHE A 132 -6.57 2.50 20.15
CA PHE A 132 -6.70 3.65 19.27
C PHE A 132 -7.24 4.82 20.08
N PHE A 133 -6.67 6.02 19.89
CA PHE A 133 -7.11 7.26 20.52
C PHE A 133 -7.55 8.24 19.44
N ILE A 134 -8.72 8.87 19.63
CA ILE A 134 -9.28 9.87 18.72
C ILE A 134 -9.70 11.10 19.53
N CYS A 135 -9.27 12.27 19.10
CA CYS A 135 -9.59 13.55 19.72
C CYS A 135 -11.07 13.92 19.59
N CYS A 136 -11.69 14.34 20.70
CA CYS A 136 -13.09 14.77 20.72
C CYS A 136 -13.34 16.17 20.11
N ASN A 137 -12.31 16.88 19.64
CA ASN A 137 -12.49 18.20 19.04
C ASN A 137 -13.02 18.05 17.59
N PRO A 138 -14.22 18.58 17.26
CA PRO A 138 -14.84 18.44 15.95
C PRO A 138 -13.99 19.03 14.81
N ASN A 139 -13.09 19.97 15.14
CA ASN A 139 -12.20 20.59 14.17
C ASN A 139 -10.84 19.86 14.03
N CYS A 140 -10.58 18.81 14.81
CA CYS A 140 -9.29 18.10 14.81
C CYS A 140 -9.41 16.65 14.31
N GLY A 141 -10.26 15.82 14.93
CA GLY A 141 -10.45 14.41 14.54
C GLY A 141 -9.17 13.56 14.46
N HIS A 142 -8.09 13.95 15.17
CA HIS A 142 -6.81 13.24 15.19
C HIS A 142 -6.83 12.11 16.22
#